data_AF-A0A1L3GKU2-F1
#
_entry.id   AF-A0A1L3GKU2-F1
#
_cell.length_a   1.000
_cell.length_b   1.000
_cell.length_c   1.000
_cell.angle_alpha   90.00
_cell.angle_beta   90.00
_cell.angle_gamma   90.00
#
_symmetry.space_group_name_H-M   'P 1'
#
loop_
_entity.id
_entity.type
_entity.pdbx_description
1 polymer ?
#
loop_
_entity_poly.entity_id
_entity_poly.type
_entity_poly.pdbx_seq_one_letter_code
_entity_poly.pdbx_strand_id
1 'polypeptide(L)'
;MATEETKQLTLGIIGGGHGGLEMLKIFADSGLVKVVYMVDREVKAPGMVEAKALGVQQETDLIAAVKSHRTDFIIEATGSPKVQELIEENRNPATELISAKGSLMFYNVLNESRKKTNKHVSDQIGTISEEITASTKTIKGALGGITQVALNLEMLAINAAIEAARAGEKGRSFAVVAEAVKTTADEAKTLLESIEAVNNDNSLMSEQLEELLEQLH
;
A
#
# COMPACT_ATOMS: atom_id res chain seq x y z
N MET A 1 18.30 30.78 -7.95
CA MET A 1 19.01 29.53 -8.28
C MET A 1 18.06 28.73 -9.14
N ALA A 2 18.37 28.57 -10.44
CA ALA A 2 17.57 27.73 -11.32
C ALA A 2 17.76 26.27 -10.87
N THR A 3 16.66 25.56 -10.67
CA THR A 3 16.65 24.10 -10.47
C THR A 3 17.26 23.45 -11.71
N GLU A 4 18.39 22.76 -11.56
CA GLU A 4 18.87 21.83 -12.59
C GLU A 4 17.78 20.77 -12.79
N GLU A 5 17.02 20.87 -13.88
CA GLU A 5 16.21 19.76 -14.36
C GLU A 5 17.15 18.57 -14.56
N THR A 6 17.03 17.57 -13.70
CA THR A 6 17.82 16.34 -13.82
C THR A 6 17.45 15.70 -15.14
N LYS A 7 18.37 15.68 -16.11
CA LYS A 7 18.14 15.09 -17.44
C LYS A 7 17.66 13.65 -17.26
N GLN A 8 16.43 13.36 -17.69
CA GLN A 8 15.86 12.02 -17.66
C GLN A 8 16.66 11.11 -18.60
N LEU A 9 17.13 9.96 -18.10
CA LEU A 9 17.89 9.01 -18.91
C LEU A 9 16.98 8.36 -19.93
N THR A 10 17.48 8.14 -21.15
CA THR A 10 16.73 7.53 -22.24
C THR A 10 17.19 6.10 -22.49
N LEU A 11 16.24 5.20 -22.67
CA LEU A 11 16.47 3.76 -22.78
C LEU A 11 15.77 3.17 -24.01
N GLY A 12 16.49 2.38 -24.79
CA GLY A 12 15.94 1.47 -25.79
C GLY A 12 15.96 0.03 -25.29
N ILE A 13 14.91 -0.76 -25.57
CA ILE A 13 14.86 -2.18 -25.18
C ILE A 13 14.78 -3.05 -26.44
N ILE A 14 15.64 -4.07 -26.53
CA ILE A 14 15.68 -4.99 -27.67
C ILE A 14 15.32 -6.39 -27.18
N GLY A 15 14.23 -6.93 -27.73
CA GLY A 15 13.57 -8.13 -27.27
C GLY A 15 12.33 -7.80 -26.44
N GLY A 16 11.15 -8.16 -26.95
CA GLY A 16 9.83 -7.98 -26.35
C GLY A 16 9.27 -9.26 -25.72
N GLY A 17 10.08 -10.31 -25.54
CA GLY A 17 9.73 -11.48 -24.74
C GLY A 17 9.58 -11.14 -23.24
N HIS A 18 9.45 -12.16 -22.39
CA HIS A 18 9.23 -11.96 -20.94
C HIS A 18 10.32 -11.10 -20.27
N GLY A 19 11.60 -11.35 -20.57
CA GLY A 19 12.70 -10.56 -19.97
C GLY A 19 12.63 -9.08 -20.34
N GLY A 20 12.29 -8.76 -21.58
CA GLY A 20 12.11 -7.38 -22.04
C GLY A 20 10.88 -6.70 -21.45
N LEU A 21 9.77 -7.44 -21.30
CA LEU A 21 8.57 -6.96 -20.61
C LEU A 21 8.89 -6.58 -19.15
N GLU A 22 9.63 -7.42 -18.43
CA GLU A 22 10.01 -7.13 -17.04
C GLU A 22 10.89 -5.89 -16.94
N MET A 23 11.87 -5.74 -17.84
CA MET A 23 12.70 -4.54 -17.91
C MET A 23 11.86 -3.29 -18.21
N LEU A 24 10.92 -3.40 -19.16
CA LEU A 24 10.02 -2.30 -19.48
C LEU A 24 9.23 -1.83 -18.26
N LYS A 25 8.61 -2.75 -17.52
CA LYS A 25 7.84 -2.43 -16.31
C LYS A 25 8.71 -1.78 -15.22
N ILE A 26 9.90 -2.34 -14.98
CA ILE A 26 10.84 -1.81 -13.98
C ILE A 26 11.21 -0.35 -14.27
N PHE A 27 11.51 -0.03 -15.52
CA PHE A 27 11.98 1.31 -15.87
C PHE A 27 10.85 2.31 -16.13
N ALA A 28 9.72 1.87 -16.69
CA ALA A 28 8.56 2.73 -16.94
C ALA A 28 7.98 3.31 -15.64
N ASP A 29 7.97 2.53 -14.57
CA ASP A 29 7.44 2.97 -13.27
C ASP A 29 8.39 3.88 -12.48
N SER A 30 9.66 3.99 -12.90
CA SER A 30 10.69 4.65 -12.10
C SER A 30 10.65 6.19 -12.13
N GLY A 31 10.08 6.79 -13.17
CA GLY A 31 10.16 8.24 -13.44
C GLY A 31 11.56 8.78 -13.80
N LEU A 32 12.63 8.04 -13.48
CA LEU A 32 14.03 8.41 -13.74
C LEU A 32 14.50 8.07 -15.16
N VAL A 33 13.87 7.07 -15.77
CA VAL A 33 14.21 6.56 -17.11
C VAL A 33 13.01 6.69 -18.02
N LYS A 34 13.21 7.28 -19.19
CA LYS A 34 12.26 7.28 -20.30
C LYS A 34 12.58 6.14 -21.25
N VAL A 35 11.71 5.13 -21.30
CA VAL A 35 11.78 4.11 -22.34
C VAL A 35 11.30 4.71 -23.65
N VAL A 36 12.21 4.87 -24.61
CA VAL A 36 11.94 5.57 -25.87
C VAL A 36 11.34 4.63 -26.90
N TYR A 37 11.94 3.45 -27.05
CA TYR A 37 11.49 2.46 -28.01
C TYR A 37 11.71 1.03 -27.50
N MET A 38 10.90 0.10 -28.01
CA MET A 38 11.10 -1.33 -27.86
C MET A 38 11.13 -1.99 -29.23
N VAL A 39 12.06 -2.93 -29.42
CA VAL A 39 12.22 -3.69 -30.66
C VAL A 39 11.87 -5.15 -30.44
N ASP A 40 10.98 -5.70 -31.24
CA ASP A 40 10.84 -7.15 -31.42
C ASP A 40 10.34 -7.46 -32.84
N ARG A 41 10.74 -8.61 -33.38
CA ARG A 41 10.23 -9.08 -34.68
C ARG A 41 8.75 -9.45 -34.59
N GLU A 42 8.31 -9.91 -33.42
CA GLU A 42 6.93 -10.27 -33.16
C GLU A 42 6.19 -9.11 -32.49
N VAL A 43 5.35 -8.41 -33.25
CA VAL A 43 4.52 -7.29 -32.75
C VAL A 43 3.56 -7.71 -31.64
N LYS A 44 3.23 -9.00 -31.55
CA LYS A 44 2.37 -9.59 -30.51
C LYS A 44 3.14 -10.04 -29.26
N ALA A 45 4.46 -9.90 -29.23
CA ALA A 45 5.25 -10.28 -28.07
C ALA A 45 4.78 -9.50 -26.83
N PRO A 46 4.79 -10.11 -25.63
CA PRO A 46 4.20 -9.50 -24.43
C PRO A 46 4.72 -8.08 -24.13
N GLY A 47 6.03 -7.87 -24.26
CA GLY A 47 6.69 -6.56 -24.12
C GLY A 47 6.24 -5.54 -25.17
N MET A 48 6.02 -5.96 -26.42
CA MET A 48 5.58 -5.05 -27.49
C MET A 48 4.15 -4.57 -27.27
N VAL A 49 3.27 -5.46 -26.79
CA VAL A 49 1.90 -5.13 -26.43
C VAL A 49 1.87 -4.14 -25.27
N GLU A 50 2.67 -4.39 -24.23
CA GLU A 50 2.79 -3.49 -23.08
C GLU A 50 3.40 -2.14 -23.46
N ALA A 51 4.47 -2.15 -24.27
CA ALA A 51 5.11 -0.95 -24.79
C ALA A 51 4.09 -0.06 -25.51
N LYS A 52 3.20 -0.66 -26.30
CA LYS A 52 2.11 0.06 -26.95
C LYS A 52 1.14 0.69 -25.97
N ALA A 53 0.73 -0.04 -24.93
CA ALA A 53 -0.18 0.47 -23.91
C ALA A 53 0.42 1.66 -23.15
N LEU A 54 1.74 1.64 -22.93
CA LEU A 54 2.49 2.70 -22.26
C LEU A 54 2.93 3.85 -23.19
N GLY A 55 2.57 3.80 -24.49
CA GLY A 55 2.94 4.82 -25.46
C GLY A 55 4.42 4.81 -25.89
N VAL A 56 5.14 3.71 -25.63
CA VAL A 56 6.51 3.48 -26.08
C VAL A 56 6.50 3.09 -27.57
N GLN A 57 7.42 3.68 -28.35
CA GLN A 57 7.51 3.42 -29.78
C GLN A 57 7.90 1.94 -30.02
N GLN A 58 7.15 1.25 -30.86
CA GLN A 58 7.46 -0.12 -31.25
C GLN A 58 8.17 -0.15 -32.59
N GLU A 59 9.22 -0.95 -32.69
CA GLU A 59 9.98 -1.17 -33.92
C GLU A 59 10.13 -2.67 -34.21
N THR A 60 10.17 -3.06 -35.48
CA THR A 60 10.43 -4.44 -35.89
C THR A 60 11.81 -4.65 -36.51
N ASP A 61 12.44 -3.56 -36.98
CA ASP A 61 13.78 -3.57 -37.53
C ASP A 61 14.78 -3.05 -36.48
N LEU A 62 15.61 -3.96 -35.98
CA LEU A 62 16.62 -3.66 -34.98
C LEU A 62 17.63 -2.61 -35.45
N ILE A 63 18.16 -2.76 -36.67
CA ILE A 63 19.26 -1.91 -37.14
C ILE A 63 18.72 -0.50 -37.40
N ALA A 64 17.54 -0.40 -38.01
CA ALA A 64 16.87 0.87 -38.22
C ALA A 64 16.57 1.56 -36.87
N ALA A 65 16.03 0.83 -35.89
CA ALA A 65 15.72 1.37 -34.56
C ALA A 65 16.96 1.90 -33.84
N VAL A 66 18.03 1.09 -33.76
CA VAL A 66 19.30 1.46 -33.09
C VAL A 66 19.98 2.66 -33.73
N LYS A 67 19.87 2.83 -35.06
CA LYS A 67 20.46 3.97 -35.78
C LYS A 67 19.62 5.25 -35.69
N SER A 68 18.31 5.11 -35.72
CA SER A 68 17.38 6.26 -35.77
C SER A 68 17.12 6.89 -34.41
N HIS A 69 17.18 6.11 -33.33
CA HIS A 69 16.92 6.58 -31.98
C HIS A 69 18.23 6.88 -31.26
N ARG A 70 18.29 8.06 -30.62
CA ARG A 70 19.38 8.40 -29.70
C ARG A 70 18.92 8.11 -28.28
N THR A 71 19.54 7.12 -27.65
CA THR A 71 19.31 6.79 -26.24
C THR A 71 20.63 6.80 -25.46
N ASP A 72 20.56 7.10 -24.16
CA ASP A 72 21.72 7.00 -23.27
C ASP A 72 22.07 5.51 -23.04
N PHE A 73 21.06 4.64 -22.96
CA PHE A 73 21.22 3.20 -22.77
C PHE A 73 20.44 2.36 -23.78
N ILE A 74 20.93 1.15 -24.06
CA ILE A 74 20.19 0.06 -24.70
C ILE A 74 20.26 -1.18 -23.81
N ILE A 75 19.13 -1.84 -23.59
CA ILE A 75 19.06 -3.18 -23.00
C ILE A 75 18.89 -4.22 -24.11
N GLU A 76 19.81 -5.19 -24.15
CA GLU A 76 19.70 -6.39 -24.97
C GLU A 76 19.04 -7.49 -24.12
N ALA A 77 17.75 -7.73 -24.32
CA ALA A 77 16.97 -8.72 -23.57
C ALA A 77 16.74 -10.04 -24.33
N THR A 78 17.34 -10.22 -25.52
CA THR A 78 17.18 -11.44 -26.32
C THR A 78 18.10 -12.58 -25.87
N GLY A 79 19.20 -12.24 -25.18
CA GLY A 79 20.25 -13.17 -24.79
C GLY A 79 21.10 -13.68 -25.96
N SER A 80 20.98 -13.09 -27.15
CA SER A 80 21.64 -13.55 -28.36
C SER A 80 22.98 -12.81 -28.57
N PRO A 81 24.13 -13.51 -28.59
CA PRO A 81 25.41 -12.89 -28.90
C PRO A 81 25.43 -12.17 -30.24
N LYS A 82 24.69 -12.70 -31.23
CA LYS A 82 24.54 -12.08 -32.56
C LYS A 82 23.77 -10.76 -32.49
N VAL A 83 22.74 -10.68 -31.66
CA VAL A 83 21.99 -9.44 -31.45
C VAL A 83 22.87 -8.41 -30.74
N GLN A 84 23.62 -8.83 -29.72
CA GLN A 84 24.59 -7.98 -29.04
C GLN A 84 25.63 -7.40 -30.02
N GLU A 85 26.23 -8.23 -30.88
CA GLU A 85 27.18 -7.79 -31.91
C GLU A 85 26.55 -6.77 -32.87
N LEU A 86 25.33 -7.02 -33.36
CA LEU A 86 24.62 -6.07 -34.22
C LEU A 86 24.36 -4.72 -33.54
N ILE A 87 24.09 -4.71 -32.24
CA ILE A 87 23.90 -3.47 -31.48
C ILE A 87 25.24 -2.74 -31.35
N GLU A 88 26.32 -3.42 -30.97
CA GLU A 88 27.67 -2.85 -30.85
C GLU A 88 28.13 -2.19 -32.15
N GLU A 89 27.92 -2.85 -33.30
CA GLU A 89 28.33 -2.35 -34.61
C GLU A 89 27.54 -1.13 -35.10
N ASN A 90 26.31 -0.95 -34.62
CA ASN A 90 25.37 0.02 -35.19
C ASN A 90 24.93 1.12 -34.21
N ARG A 91 25.16 0.97 -32.90
CA ARG A 91 24.76 1.96 -31.89
C ARG A 91 25.57 3.23 -32.00
N ASN A 92 25.04 4.32 -31.43
CA ASN A 92 25.85 5.51 -31.23
C ASN A 92 26.96 5.22 -30.21
N PRO A 93 28.20 5.70 -30.42
CA PRO A 93 29.28 5.53 -29.43
C PRO A 93 28.97 6.10 -28.03
N ALA A 94 28.03 7.05 -27.93
CA ALA A 94 27.57 7.61 -26.66
C ALA A 94 26.47 6.80 -25.97
N THR A 95 25.97 5.74 -26.61
CA THR A 95 24.96 4.84 -26.05
C THR A 95 25.64 3.66 -25.37
N GLU A 96 25.32 3.43 -24.09
CA GLU A 96 25.84 2.31 -23.31
C GLU A 96 24.96 1.07 -23.48
N LEU A 97 25.59 -0.12 -23.56
CA LEU A 97 24.88 -1.39 -23.72
C LEU A 97 24.82 -2.18 -22.41
N ILE A 98 23.61 -2.49 -21.99
CA ILE A 98 23.32 -3.41 -20.91
C ILE A 98 23.01 -4.77 -21.54
N SER A 99 23.94 -5.71 -21.42
CA SER A 99 23.75 -7.09 -21.91
C SER A 99 22.66 -7.84 -21.15
N ALA A 100 22.10 -8.89 -21.76
CA ALA A 100 21.10 -9.75 -21.12
C ALA A 100 21.56 -10.29 -19.74
N LYS A 101 22.84 -10.62 -19.59
CA LYS A 101 23.39 -11.09 -18.30
C LYS A 101 23.37 -10.00 -17.23
N GLY A 102 23.72 -8.77 -17.61
CA GLY A 102 23.64 -7.60 -16.72
C GLY A 102 22.20 -7.33 -16.31
N SER A 103 21.28 -7.29 -17.27
CA SER A 103 19.84 -7.12 -17.01
C SER A 103 19.28 -8.21 -16.10
N LEU A 104 19.67 -9.48 -16.29
CA LEU A 104 19.23 -10.57 -15.44
C LEU A 104 19.77 -10.46 -14.00
N MET A 105 21.04 -10.04 -13.83
CA MET A 105 21.60 -9.76 -12.52
C MET A 105 20.80 -8.66 -11.82
N PHE A 106 20.55 -7.53 -12.50
CA PHE A 106 19.74 -6.44 -11.96
C PHE A 106 18.34 -6.89 -11.59
N TYR A 107 17.67 -7.65 -12.47
CA TYR A 107 16.36 -8.22 -12.22
C TYR A 107 16.32 -9.06 -10.95
N ASN A 108 17.27 -9.99 -10.79
CA ASN A 108 17.32 -10.88 -9.64
C ASN A 108 17.55 -10.13 -8.34
N VAL A 109 18.46 -9.15 -8.33
CA VAL A 109 18.73 -8.30 -7.14
C VAL A 109 17.49 -7.49 -6.78
N LEU A 110 16.83 -6.87 -7.77
CA LEU A 110 15.61 -6.10 -7.56
C LEU A 110 14.48 -6.96 -7.01
N ASN A 111 14.28 -8.17 -7.55
CA ASN A 111 13.25 -9.09 -7.08
C ASN A 111 13.56 -9.65 -5.69
N GLU A 112 14.81 -9.96 -5.40
CA GLU A 112 15.20 -10.37 -4.04
C GLU A 112 14.96 -9.23 -3.04
N SER A 113 15.29 -7.99 -3.42
CA SER A 113 15.00 -6.82 -2.60
C SER A 113 13.50 -6.61 -2.42
N ARG A 114 12.70 -6.65 -3.49
CA ARG A 114 11.23 -6.54 -3.42
C ARG A 114 10.65 -7.63 -2.52
N LYS A 115 11.10 -8.88 -2.65
CA LYS A 115 10.66 -9.99 -1.81
C LYS A 115 11.00 -9.76 -0.34
N LYS A 116 12.21 -9.27 -0.03
CA LYS A 116 12.60 -8.92 1.35
C LYS A 116 11.77 -7.78 1.90
N THR A 117 11.55 -6.72 1.11
CA THR A 117 10.72 -5.58 1.50
C THR A 117 9.27 -6.01 1.75
N ASN A 118 8.66 -6.76 0.82
CA ASN A 118 7.31 -7.26 0.99
C ASN A 118 7.19 -8.14 2.23
N LYS A 119 8.14 -9.04 2.46
CA LYS A 119 8.16 -9.85 3.69
C LYS A 119 8.24 -8.98 4.95
N HIS A 120 9.12 -7.98 4.97
CA HIS A 120 9.24 -7.10 6.12
C HIS A 120 7.95 -6.31 6.39
N VAL A 121 7.31 -5.80 5.33
CA VAL A 121 6.02 -5.12 5.41
C VAL A 121 4.94 -6.07 5.93
N SER A 122 4.88 -7.31 5.42
CA SER A 122 3.92 -8.32 5.89
C SER A 122 4.12 -8.66 7.38
N ASP A 123 5.38 -8.87 7.81
CA ASP A 123 5.70 -9.17 9.22
C ASP A 123 5.28 -7.99 10.15
N GLN A 124 5.49 -6.75 9.70
CA GLN A 124 5.08 -5.56 10.46
C GLN A 124 3.56 -5.39 10.55
N ILE A 125 2.84 -5.56 9.42
CA ILE A 125 1.37 -5.49 9.41
C ILE A 125 0.78 -6.58 10.30
N GLY A 126 1.33 -7.80 10.26
CA GLY A 126 0.88 -8.89 11.14
C GLY A 126 1.01 -8.52 12.62
N THR A 127 2.16 -7.97 13.02
CA THR A 127 2.38 -7.49 14.40
C THR A 127 1.37 -6.40 14.79
N ILE A 128 1.12 -5.43 13.91
CA ILE A 128 0.16 -4.35 14.16
C ILE A 128 -1.27 -4.89 14.30
N SER A 129 -1.69 -5.86 13.47
CA SER A 129 -3.01 -6.49 13.56
C SER A 129 -3.19 -7.19 14.91
N GLU A 130 -2.18 -7.94 15.37
CA GLU A 130 -2.19 -8.59 16.67
C GLU A 130 -2.31 -7.57 17.82
N GLU A 131 -1.58 -6.47 17.76
CA GLU A 131 -1.64 -5.39 18.75
C GLU A 131 -3.01 -4.70 18.78
N ILE A 132 -3.60 -4.40 17.62
CA ILE A 132 -4.94 -3.82 17.51
C ILE A 132 -5.96 -4.78 18.12
N THR A 133 -5.92 -6.06 17.76
CA THR A 133 -6.82 -7.10 18.29
C THR A 133 -6.72 -7.23 19.82
N ALA A 134 -5.50 -7.19 20.36
CA ALA A 134 -5.29 -7.21 21.81
C ALA A 134 -5.86 -5.95 22.50
N SER A 135 -5.66 -4.78 21.88
CA SER A 135 -6.15 -3.50 22.37
C SER A 135 -7.69 -3.43 22.36
N THR A 136 -8.33 -3.83 21.27
CA THR A 136 -9.80 -3.81 21.14
C THR A 136 -10.46 -4.76 22.15
N LYS A 137 -9.86 -5.92 22.41
CA LYS A 137 -10.30 -6.84 23.47
C LYS A 137 -10.20 -6.22 24.86
N THR A 138 -9.11 -5.50 25.13
CA THR A 138 -8.89 -4.81 26.42
C THR A 138 -9.92 -3.69 26.62
N ILE A 139 -10.14 -2.87 25.59
CA ILE A 139 -11.15 -1.81 25.59
C ILE A 139 -12.53 -2.41 25.84
N LYS A 140 -12.91 -3.48 25.14
CA LYS A 140 -14.19 -4.17 25.34
C LYS A 140 -14.39 -4.65 26.78
N GLY A 141 -13.34 -5.17 27.41
CA GLY A 141 -13.37 -5.55 28.83
C GLY A 141 -13.60 -4.34 29.76
N ALA A 142 -12.90 -3.23 29.52
CA ALA A 142 -13.07 -2.00 30.29
C ALA A 142 -14.47 -1.39 30.12
N LEU A 143 -14.98 -1.34 28.88
CA LEU A 143 -16.34 -0.89 28.57
C LEU A 143 -17.38 -1.69 29.35
N GLY A 144 -17.27 -3.01 29.37
CA GLY A 144 -18.17 -3.86 30.17
C GLY A 144 -18.18 -3.49 31.66
N GLY A 145 -17.02 -3.19 32.24
CA GLY A 145 -16.91 -2.73 33.62
C GLY A 145 -17.59 -1.38 33.86
N ILE A 146 -17.37 -0.40 32.96
CA ILE A 146 -17.97 0.93 33.09
C ILE A 146 -19.49 0.88 32.86
N THR A 147 -19.97 0.06 31.92
CA THR A 147 -21.41 -0.21 31.74
C THR A 147 -22.04 -0.72 33.02
N GLN A 148 -21.37 -1.64 33.73
CA GLN A 148 -21.87 -2.14 35.01
C GLN A 148 -21.91 -1.03 36.08
N VAL A 149 -20.92 -0.14 36.10
CA VAL A 149 -20.93 1.03 37.01
C VAL A 149 -22.09 1.98 36.68
N ALA A 150 -22.34 2.27 35.40
CA ALA A 150 -23.44 3.13 34.97
C ALA A 150 -24.81 2.54 35.36
N LEU A 151 -25.00 1.23 35.17
CA LEU A 151 -26.21 0.53 35.62
C LEU A 151 -26.39 0.55 37.14
N ASN A 152 -25.30 0.41 37.91
CA ASN A 152 -25.37 0.52 39.36
C ASN A 152 -25.73 1.95 39.81
N LEU A 153 -25.19 2.98 39.15
CA LEU A 153 -25.52 4.38 39.41
C LEU A 153 -27.00 4.67 39.11
N GLU A 154 -27.53 4.15 38.00
CA GLU A 154 -28.93 4.28 37.65
C GLU A 154 -29.83 3.63 38.71
N MET A 155 -29.51 2.41 39.16
CA MET A 155 -30.25 1.75 40.23
C MET A 155 -30.20 2.54 41.55
N LEU A 156 -29.04 3.11 41.90
CA LEU A 156 -28.89 3.96 43.09
C LEU A 156 -29.74 5.23 42.98
N ALA A 157 -29.76 5.86 41.80
CA ALA A 157 -30.58 7.03 41.53
C ALA A 157 -32.08 6.72 41.66
N ILE A 158 -32.54 5.59 41.11
CA ILE A 158 -33.93 5.15 41.23
C ILE A 158 -34.30 4.92 42.70
N ASN A 159 -33.46 4.22 43.45
CA ASN A 159 -33.71 3.96 44.87
C ASN A 159 -33.76 5.27 45.68
N ALA A 160 -32.86 6.21 45.39
CA ALA A 160 -32.84 7.53 46.02
C ALA A 160 -34.09 8.36 45.68
N ALA A 161 -34.56 8.30 44.42
CA ALA A 161 -35.77 8.98 43.98
C ALA A 161 -37.02 8.44 44.69
N ILE A 162 -37.12 7.11 44.85
CA ILE A 162 -38.22 6.46 45.58
C ILE A 162 -38.23 6.91 47.05
N GLU A 163 -37.07 6.91 47.72
CA GLU A 163 -37.00 7.30 49.13
C GLU A 163 -37.24 8.80 49.33
N ALA A 164 -36.78 9.64 48.39
CA ALA A 164 -37.09 11.07 48.37
C ALA A 164 -38.59 11.32 48.22
N ALA A 165 -39.28 10.59 47.33
CA ALA A 165 -40.73 10.66 47.19
C ALA A 165 -41.46 10.22 48.46
N ARG A 166 -40.97 9.16 49.12
CA ARG A 166 -41.53 8.65 50.39
C ARG A 166 -41.40 9.65 51.54
N ALA A 167 -40.32 10.42 51.58
CA ALA A 167 -40.09 11.46 52.57
C ALA A 167 -40.91 12.74 52.35
N GLY A 168 -41.62 12.86 51.23
CA GLY A 168 -42.47 14.00 50.90
C GLY A 168 -41.69 15.33 50.86
N GLU A 169 -42.19 16.36 51.55
CA GLU A 169 -41.56 17.69 51.61
C GLU A 169 -40.09 17.65 52.08
N LYS A 170 -39.75 16.72 53.00
CA LYS A 170 -38.38 16.60 53.53
C LYS A 170 -37.40 15.97 52.53
N GLY A 171 -37.89 15.31 51.48
CA GLY A 171 -37.09 14.64 50.46
C GLY A 171 -36.77 15.49 49.23
N ARG A 172 -37.27 16.73 49.13
CA ARG A 172 -37.15 17.53 47.88
C ARG A 172 -35.70 17.78 47.44
N SER A 173 -34.77 18.01 48.37
CA SER A 173 -33.35 18.17 48.03
C SER A 173 -32.71 16.86 47.55
N PHE A 174 -33.08 15.72 48.15
CA PHE A 174 -32.62 14.40 47.73
C PHE A 174 -33.18 14.00 46.35
N ALA A 175 -34.40 14.41 46.02
CA ALA A 175 -34.99 14.17 44.69
C ALA A 175 -34.17 14.83 43.57
N VAL A 176 -33.69 16.07 43.79
CA VAL A 176 -32.83 16.77 42.82
C VAL A 176 -31.51 16.04 42.62
N VAL A 177 -30.90 15.55 43.70
CA VAL A 177 -29.65 14.77 43.62
C VAL A 177 -29.88 13.45 42.87
N ALA A 178 -30.98 12.75 43.16
CA ALA A 178 -31.32 11.50 42.47
C ALA A 178 -31.47 11.70 40.96
N GLU A 179 -32.15 12.78 40.53
CA GLU A 179 -32.31 13.10 39.11
C GLU A 179 -30.97 13.43 38.44
N ALA A 180 -30.08 14.17 39.12
CA ALA A 180 -28.75 14.46 38.61
C ALA A 180 -27.91 13.19 38.45
N VAL A 181 -27.93 12.27 39.43
CA VAL A 181 -27.20 10.99 39.33
C VAL A 181 -27.74 10.14 38.18
N LYS A 182 -29.07 10.11 37.98
CA LYS A 182 -29.69 9.41 36.84
C LYS A 182 -29.22 10.00 35.52
N THR A 183 -29.26 11.32 35.38
CA THR A 183 -28.82 12.02 34.17
C THR A 183 -27.35 11.69 33.86
N THR A 184 -26.46 11.71 34.86
CA THR A 184 -25.05 11.32 34.70
C THR A 184 -24.90 9.86 34.26
N ALA A 185 -25.71 8.94 34.80
CA ALA A 185 -25.67 7.54 34.40
C ALA A 185 -26.11 7.35 32.95
N ASP A 186 -27.12 8.09 32.50
CA ASP A 186 -27.61 8.06 31.12
C ASP A 186 -26.58 8.66 30.15
N GLU A 187 -25.97 9.81 30.49
CA GLU A 187 -24.87 10.40 29.72
C GLU A 187 -23.68 9.45 29.59
N ALA A 188 -23.33 8.74 30.68
CA ALA A 188 -22.27 7.74 30.66
C ALA A 188 -22.57 6.60 29.67
N LYS A 189 -23.82 6.12 29.59
CA LYS A 189 -24.21 5.08 28.62
C LYS A 189 -24.05 5.55 27.18
N THR A 190 -24.49 6.76 26.85
CA THR A 190 -24.33 7.32 25.49
C THR A 190 -22.86 7.45 25.09
N LEU A 191 -21.98 7.85 26.02
CA LEU A 191 -20.54 7.87 25.78
C LEU A 191 -19.98 6.47 25.55
N LEU A 192 -20.42 5.49 26.33
CA LEU A 192 -19.99 4.09 26.18
C LEU A 192 -20.39 3.51 24.82
N GLU A 193 -21.60 3.77 24.35
CA GLU A 193 -22.07 3.37 23.02
C GLU A 193 -21.18 3.96 21.91
N SER A 194 -20.77 5.23 22.06
CA SER A 194 -19.88 5.90 21.12
C SER A 194 -18.49 5.28 21.09
N ILE A 195 -17.94 4.92 22.26
CA ILE A 195 -16.63 4.25 22.35
C ILE A 195 -16.71 2.82 21.81
N GLU A 196 -17.82 2.11 22.04
CA GLU A 196 -18.04 0.77 21.49
C GLU A 196 -18.08 0.78 19.96
N ALA A 197 -18.72 1.79 19.36
CA ALA A 197 -18.71 1.98 17.90
C ALA A 197 -17.27 2.15 17.36
N VAL A 198 -16.47 3.05 17.96
CA VAL A 198 -15.06 3.24 17.57
C VAL A 198 -14.24 1.96 17.77
N ASN A 199 -14.51 1.20 18.83
CA ASN A 199 -13.81 -0.05 19.10
C ASN A 199 -14.15 -1.14 18.06
N ASN A 200 -15.39 -1.17 17.56
CA ASN A 200 -15.80 -2.05 16.47
C ASN A 200 -15.15 -1.63 15.14
N ASP A 201 -15.06 -0.33 14.85
CA ASP A 201 -14.34 0.16 13.66
C ASP A 201 -12.86 -0.26 13.68
N ASN A 202 -12.20 -0.20 14.85
CA ASN A 202 -10.83 -0.70 15.00
C ASN A 202 -10.73 -2.22 14.74
N SER A 203 -11.73 -3.00 15.14
CA SER A 203 -11.78 -4.44 14.87
C SER A 203 -11.88 -4.73 13.37
N LEU A 204 -12.76 -4.01 12.67
CA LEU A 204 -12.92 -4.12 11.22
C LEU A 204 -11.64 -3.70 10.48
N MET A 205 -10.96 -2.66 10.95
CA MET A 205 -9.67 -2.24 10.39
C MET A 205 -8.61 -3.33 10.55
N SER A 206 -8.61 -4.08 11.66
CA SER A 206 -7.72 -5.23 11.86
C SER A 206 -8.01 -6.36 10.85
N GLU A 207 -9.28 -6.68 10.62
CA GLU A 207 -9.69 -7.69 9.62
C GLU A 207 -9.26 -7.28 8.20
N GLN A 208 -9.41 -6.00 7.84
CA GLN A 208 -8.94 -5.49 6.55
C GLN A 208 -7.41 -5.58 6.39
N LEU A 209 -6.65 -5.39 7.47
CA LEU A 209 -5.19 -5.58 7.44
C LEU A 209 -4.82 -7.04 7.17
N GLU A 210 -5.57 -8.00 7.71
CA GLU A 210 -5.37 -9.42 7.44
C GLU A 210 -5.68 -9.79 5.98
N GLU A 211 -6.75 -9.24 5.40
CA GLU A 211 -7.04 -9.44 3.98
C GLU A 211 -5.94 -8.88 3.07
N LEU A 212 -5.37 -7.71 3.41
CA LEU A 212 -4.24 -7.13 2.66
C LEU A 212 -2.98 -7.99 2.76
N LEU A 213 -2.75 -8.65 3.88
CA LEU A 213 -1.64 -9.61 4.04
C LEU A 213 -1.78 -10.81 3.11
N GLU A 214 -3.00 -11.31 2.91
CA GLU A 214 -3.25 -12.41 1.98
C GLU A 214 -2.97 -12.00 0.52
N GLN A 215 -3.22 -10.74 0.15
CA GLN A 215 -2.94 -10.24 -1.21
C GLN A 215 -1.45 -10.04 -1.51
N LEU A 216 -0.60 -9.93 -0.48
CA LEU A 216 0.85 -9.79 -0.62
C LEU A 216 1.57 -11.13 -0.86
N HIS A 217 0.87 -12.26 -0.66
CA HIS A 217 1.38 -13.62 -0.88
C HIS A 217 0.93 -14.21 -2.21
#